data_AF-A0A3S5GYL6-F1
#
_entry.id   AF-A0A3S5GYL6-F1
#
_cell.length_a   1.000
_cell.length_b   1.000
_cell.length_c   1.000
_cell.angle_alpha   90.00
_cell.angle_beta   90.00
_cell.angle_gamma   90.00
#
_symmetry.space_group_name_H-M   'P 1'
#
loop_
_entity.id
_entity.type
_entity.pdbx_description
1 polymer ?
#
loop_
_entity_poly.entity_id
_entity_poly.type
_entity_poly.pdbx_seq_one_letter_code
_entity_poly.pdbx_strand_id
1 'polypeptide(L)'
;MTKKPPRTGGEIDSYCTKCRLDLTHRIIAMVGDTVKKVECKTCGSHHLYRRPKSERDAVKDKVMKRSDERPRSGGGSRAERAAAQSRLERDQTAAWEHAIAGQPTTAFKPYRITLTLAEGELVHHSKFGDGVVSKVIDRGKVEILFKDGPRTMAHGQTLQG
;
A
#
# COMPACT_ATOMS: atom_id res chain seq x y z
N MET A 1 -39.41 3.13 -15.67
CA MET A 1 -39.53 2.16 -14.56
C MET A 1 -38.92 2.79 -13.32
N THR A 2 -39.76 3.40 -12.48
CA THR A 2 -39.38 4.20 -11.31
C THR A 2 -38.79 3.26 -10.25
N LYS A 3 -37.44 3.15 -10.17
CA LYS A 3 -36.76 2.37 -9.12
C LYS A 3 -37.08 3.00 -7.77
N LYS A 4 -37.96 2.36 -6.99
CA LYS A 4 -38.28 2.74 -5.62
C LYS A 4 -36.98 2.77 -4.80
N PRO A 5 -36.73 3.79 -3.97
CA PRO A 5 -35.47 3.89 -3.24
C PRO A 5 -35.28 2.66 -2.33
N PRO A 6 -34.04 2.14 -2.21
CA PRO A 6 -33.76 1.04 -1.32
C PRO A 6 -34.08 1.46 0.11
N ARG A 7 -34.81 0.60 0.83
CA ARG A 7 -35.15 0.79 2.24
C ARG A 7 -34.58 -0.34 3.07
N THR A 8 -34.31 -0.09 4.34
CA THR A 8 -33.90 -1.14 5.29
C THR A 8 -34.95 -2.25 5.32
N GLY A 9 -34.49 -3.50 5.25
CA GLY A 9 -35.36 -4.68 5.12
C GLY A 9 -35.87 -4.96 3.69
N GLY A 10 -35.61 -4.08 2.72
CA GLY A 10 -35.87 -4.32 1.31
C GLY A 10 -34.84 -5.23 0.63
N GLU A 11 -35.13 -5.59 -0.61
CA GLU A 11 -34.28 -6.45 -1.44
C GLU A 11 -33.46 -5.62 -2.44
N ILE A 12 -32.20 -6.00 -2.64
CA ILE A 12 -31.26 -5.34 -3.55
C ILE A 12 -30.33 -6.36 -4.20
N ASP A 13 -30.02 -6.19 -5.48
CA ASP A 13 -28.99 -6.99 -6.15
C ASP A 13 -27.59 -6.50 -5.75
N SER A 14 -26.78 -7.42 -5.23
CA SER A 14 -25.41 -7.16 -4.78
C SER A 14 -24.53 -8.34 -5.16
N TYR A 15 -23.24 -8.06 -5.37
CA TYR A 15 -22.25 -9.11 -5.56
C TYR A 15 -21.93 -9.77 -4.22
N CYS A 16 -22.19 -11.08 -4.12
CA CYS A 16 -21.82 -11.87 -2.95
C CYS A 16 -20.37 -12.37 -3.10
N THR A 17 -19.51 -12.08 -2.14
CA THR A 17 -18.12 -12.57 -2.17
C THR A 17 -18.01 -14.07 -1.85
N LYS A 18 -19.04 -14.65 -1.20
CA LYS A 18 -19.09 -16.07 -0.85
C LYS A 18 -19.60 -16.92 -2.02
N CYS A 19 -20.71 -16.52 -2.63
CA CYS A 19 -21.27 -17.19 -3.82
C CYS A 19 -20.55 -16.79 -5.12
N ARG A 20 -19.78 -15.70 -5.10
CA ARG A 20 -19.09 -15.11 -6.27
C ARG A 20 -20.00 -14.74 -7.44
N LEU A 21 -21.28 -14.48 -7.13
CA LEU A 21 -22.35 -14.18 -8.08
C LEU A 21 -23.13 -12.94 -7.64
N ASP A 22 -23.72 -12.24 -8.60
CA ASP A 22 -24.69 -11.18 -8.34
C ASP A 22 -26.03 -11.83 -8.02
N LEU A 23 -26.47 -11.67 -6.77
CA LEU A 23 -27.66 -12.33 -6.23
C LEU A 23 -28.52 -11.31 -5.50
N THR A 24 -29.75 -11.71 -5.18
CA THR A 24 -30.65 -10.92 -4.35
C THR A 24 -30.20 -10.97 -2.89
N HIS A 25 -29.95 -9.79 -2.33
CA HIS A 25 -29.58 -9.59 -0.94
C HIS A 25 -30.66 -8.79 -0.21
N ARG A 26 -30.79 -9.00 1.10
CA ARG A 26 -31.61 -8.19 1.98
C ARG A 26 -30.78 -7.08 2.61
N ILE A 27 -31.30 -5.86 2.64
CA ILE A 27 -30.63 -4.72 3.26
C ILE A 27 -30.76 -4.82 4.79
N ILE A 28 -29.63 -5.01 5.48
CA ILE A 28 -29.58 -5.10 6.96
C ILE A 28 -29.30 -3.72 7.55
N ALA A 29 -28.40 -2.95 6.95
CA ALA A 29 -27.98 -1.65 7.47
C ALA A 29 -27.84 -0.62 6.35
N MET A 30 -28.49 0.53 6.57
CA MET A 30 -28.34 1.75 5.79
C MET A 30 -27.76 2.86 6.67
N VAL A 31 -26.96 3.74 6.08
CA VAL A 31 -26.49 4.98 6.70
C VAL A 31 -26.94 6.12 5.81
N GLY A 32 -27.89 6.92 6.30
CA GLY A 32 -28.67 7.84 5.46
C GLY A 32 -29.33 7.08 4.31
N ASP A 33 -29.18 7.60 3.10
CA ASP A 33 -29.70 6.99 1.87
C ASP A 33 -28.81 5.89 1.27
N THR A 34 -27.69 5.54 1.93
CA THR A 34 -26.72 4.59 1.39
C THR A 34 -26.78 3.23 2.10
N VAL A 35 -26.99 2.17 1.32
CA VAL A 35 -26.88 0.78 1.80
C VAL A 35 -25.42 0.46 2.15
N LYS A 36 -25.17 0.08 3.41
CA LYS A 36 -23.83 -0.29 3.90
C LYS A 36 -23.65 -1.79 4.00
N LYS A 37 -24.63 -2.50 4.58
CA LYS A 37 -24.51 -3.94 4.88
C LYS A 37 -25.72 -4.71 4.36
N VAL A 38 -25.46 -5.83 3.73
CA VAL A 38 -26.46 -6.69 3.08
C VAL A 38 -26.27 -8.15 3.47
N GLU A 39 -27.37 -8.89 3.50
CA GLU A 39 -27.45 -10.33 3.74
C GLU A 39 -27.76 -11.04 2.44
N CYS A 40 -26.94 -11.99 2.03
CA CYS A 40 -27.22 -12.80 0.85
C CYS A 40 -28.37 -13.78 1.15
N LYS A 41 -29.48 -13.72 0.40
CA LYS A 41 -30.61 -14.66 0.60
C LYS A 41 -30.28 -16.10 0.19
N THR A 42 -29.21 -16.30 -0.58
CA THR A 42 -28.79 -17.63 -1.05
C THR A 42 -27.87 -18.35 -0.06
N CYS A 43 -26.90 -17.66 0.55
CA CYS A 43 -25.95 -18.28 1.48
C CYS A 43 -26.04 -17.78 2.93
N GLY A 44 -26.94 -16.84 3.22
CA GLY A 44 -27.11 -16.21 4.54
C GLY A 44 -25.94 -15.33 4.99
N SER A 45 -24.90 -15.14 4.16
CA SER A 45 -23.72 -14.37 4.55
C SER A 45 -24.02 -12.88 4.64
N HIS A 46 -23.58 -12.24 5.72
CA HIS A 46 -23.58 -10.79 5.86
C HIS A 46 -22.28 -10.19 5.33
N HIS A 47 -22.36 -9.20 4.44
CA HIS A 47 -21.19 -8.45 3.98
C HIS A 47 -21.53 -7.02 3.61
N LEU A 48 -20.50 -6.21 3.35
CA LEU A 48 -20.69 -4.84 2.88
C LEU A 48 -21.31 -4.84 1.47
N TYR A 49 -22.20 -3.89 1.21
CA TYR A 49 -22.86 -3.75 -0.09
C TYR A 49 -21.83 -3.56 -1.20
N ARG A 50 -21.92 -4.41 -2.21
CA ARG A 50 -21.02 -4.41 -3.34
C ARG A 50 -21.85 -4.33 -4.60
N ARG A 51 -21.81 -3.17 -5.28
CA ARG A 51 -22.53 -2.96 -6.56
C ARG A 51 -22.38 -4.17 -7.50
N PRO A 52 -23.44 -4.56 -8.21
CA PRO A 52 -23.42 -5.75 -9.05
C PRO A 52 -22.43 -5.62 -10.21
N LYS A 53 -21.92 -6.75 -10.72
CA LYS A 53 -20.85 -6.78 -11.74
C LYS A 53 -21.20 -5.97 -12.99
N SER A 54 -22.44 -6.08 -13.48
CA SER A 54 -22.94 -5.34 -14.65
C SER A 54 -22.86 -3.81 -14.49
N GLU A 55 -22.93 -3.28 -13.26
CA GLU A 55 -22.72 -1.86 -12.98
C GLU A 55 -21.26 -1.51 -12.66
N ARG A 56 -20.44 -2.49 -12.24
CA ARG A 56 -18.98 -2.31 -12.05
C ARG A 56 -18.26 -2.16 -13.38
N ASP A 57 -18.66 -2.94 -14.39
CA ASP A 57 -18.04 -2.89 -15.73
C ASP A 57 -18.45 -1.60 -16.48
N ALA A 58 -19.69 -1.14 -16.34
CA ALA A 58 -20.15 0.14 -16.91
C ALA A 58 -19.48 1.37 -16.27
N VAL A 59 -19.14 1.32 -14.98
CA VAL A 59 -18.33 2.37 -14.31
C VAL A 59 -16.87 2.30 -14.76
N LYS A 60 -16.33 1.12 -15.10
CA LYS A 60 -14.97 0.96 -15.60
C LYS A 60 -14.82 1.61 -16.98
N ASP A 61 -15.80 1.43 -17.87
CA ASP A 61 -15.84 2.05 -19.19
C ASP A 61 -16.05 3.58 -19.11
N LYS A 62 -16.96 4.06 -18.24
CA LYS A 62 -17.16 5.50 -18.04
C LYS A 62 -16.04 6.20 -17.26
N VAL A 63 -15.27 5.48 -16.44
CA VAL A 63 -14.05 6.02 -15.79
C VAL A 63 -12.89 6.09 -16.79
N MET A 64 -12.78 5.15 -17.74
CA MET A 64 -11.81 5.27 -18.84
C MET A 64 -12.16 6.44 -19.76
N LYS A 65 -13.42 6.60 -20.15
CA LYS A 65 -13.84 7.65 -21.09
C LYS A 65 -13.88 9.06 -20.48
N ARG A 66 -14.12 9.19 -19.16
CA ARG A 66 -14.12 10.49 -18.45
C ARG A 66 -12.78 10.82 -17.77
N SER A 67 -11.74 10.04 -18.06
CA SER A 67 -10.34 10.37 -17.73
C SER A 67 -9.63 11.13 -18.85
N ASP A 68 -10.28 11.32 -19.99
CA ASP A 68 -9.74 12.05 -21.16
C ASP A 68 -10.06 13.56 -21.10
N GLU A 69 -11.12 13.98 -20.38
CA GLU A 69 -11.69 15.34 -20.55
C GLU A 69 -11.75 16.20 -19.27
N ARG A 70 -11.09 15.83 -18.16
CA ARG A 70 -10.96 16.73 -16.99
C ARG A 70 -9.49 16.88 -16.59
N PRO A 71 -8.95 18.11 -16.55
CA PRO A 71 -7.59 18.34 -16.10
C PRO A 71 -7.55 18.09 -14.59
N ARG A 72 -6.99 16.96 -14.17
CA ARG A 72 -6.62 16.72 -12.79
C ARG A 72 -5.17 17.18 -12.63
N SER A 73 -5.02 18.36 -12.03
CA SER A 73 -3.75 18.84 -11.52
C SER A 73 -3.08 17.78 -10.65
N GLY A 74 -1.84 17.41 -11.01
CA GLY A 74 -0.85 16.89 -10.07
C GLY A 74 -0.77 15.38 -9.82
N GLY A 75 -1.02 14.51 -10.81
CA GLY A 75 -0.78 13.07 -10.62
C GLY A 75 -0.46 12.35 -11.91
N GLY A 76 0.84 12.15 -12.18
CA GLY A 76 1.33 11.38 -13.33
C GLY A 76 0.65 10.01 -13.46
N SER A 77 0.57 9.50 -14.69
CA SER A 77 -0.04 8.22 -15.00
C SER A 77 0.55 7.07 -14.17
N ARG A 78 -0.14 5.92 -14.05
CA ARG A 78 0.44 4.75 -13.36
C ARG A 78 1.79 4.32 -13.96
N ALA A 79 1.96 4.51 -15.27
CA ALA A 79 3.22 4.28 -15.97
C ALA A 79 4.28 5.33 -15.59
N GLU A 80 3.90 6.59 -15.45
CA GLU A 80 4.80 7.66 -15.04
C GLU A 80 5.20 7.57 -13.56
N ARG A 81 4.29 7.14 -12.68
CA ARG A 81 4.62 6.82 -11.29
C ARG A 81 5.57 5.63 -11.20
N ALA A 82 5.39 4.60 -12.01
CA ALA A 82 6.32 3.46 -12.07
C ALA A 82 7.69 3.88 -12.63
N ALA A 83 7.72 4.73 -13.66
CA ALA A 83 8.95 5.28 -14.22
C ALA A 83 9.68 6.22 -13.26
N ALA A 84 8.94 7.05 -12.52
CA ALA A 84 9.48 7.91 -11.47
C ALA A 84 10.04 7.09 -10.31
N GLN A 85 9.33 6.04 -9.86
CA GLN A 85 9.85 5.11 -8.86
C GLN A 85 11.14 4.41 -9.32
N SER A 86 11.21 3.95 -10.57
CA SER A 86 12.43 3.33 -11.11
C SER A 86 13.60 4.32 -11.25
N ARG A 87 13.34 5.60 -11.57
CA ARG A 87 14.38 6.65 -11.53
C ARG A 87 14.87 6.87 -10.11
N LEU A 88 13.96 7.06 -9.16
CA LEU A 88 14.31 7.23 -7.74
C LEU A 88 15.08 6.02 -7.18
N GLU A 89 14.74 4.80 -7.60
CA GLU A 89 15.47 3.59 -7.20
C GLU A 89 16.90 3.60 -7.74
N ARG A 90 17.10 3.97 -9.01
CA ARG A 90 18.44 4.15 -9.58
C ARG A 90 19.23 5.28 -8.92
N ASP A 91 18.60 6.42 -8.66
CA ASP A 91 19.25 7.55 -7.97
C ASP A 91 19.68 7.14 -6.55
N GLN A 92 18.87 6.35 -5.85
CA GLN A 92 19.21 5.81 -4.52
C GLN A 92 20.33 4.77 -4.59
N THR A 93 20.35 3.88 -5.58
CA THR A 93 21.47 2.94 -5.78
C THR A 93 22.76 3.70 -6.09
N ALA A 94 22.71 4.73 -6.94
CA ALA A 94 23.87 5.57 -7.21
C ALA A 94 24.37 6.27 -5.93
N ALA A 95 23.46 6.82 -5.12
CA ALA A 95 23.81 7.42 -3.83
C ALA A 95 24.47 6.41 -2.87
N TRP A 96 24.00 5.15 -2.87
CA TRP A 96 24.64 4.06 -2.12
C TRP A 96 26.04 3.77 -2.62
N GLU A 97 26.21 3.62 -3.94
CA GLU A 97 27.52 3.36 -4.54
C GLU A 97 28.51 4.49 -4.21
N HIS A 98 28.07 5.75 -4.29
CA HIS A 98 28.89 6.90 -3.91
C HIS A 98 29.27 6.92 -2.42
N ALA A 99 28.36 6.52 -1.53
CA ALA A 99 28.63 6.50 -0.09
C ALA A 99 29.55 5.35 0.34
N ILE A 100 29.51 4.23 -0.39
CA ILE A 100 30.34 3.05 -0.14
C ILE A 100 31.68 3.13 -0.88
N ALA A 101 31.73 3.86 -2.01
CA ALA A 101 32.95 4.04 -2.81
C ALA A 101 34.05 4.70 -1.98
N GLY A 102 35.09 3.91 -1.68
CA GLY A 102 36.27 4.35 -0.93
C GLY A 102 36.24 4.02 0.56
N GLN A 103 35.18 3.38 1.07
CA GLN A 103 35.15 2.92 2.46
C GLN A 103 35.73 1.50 2.56
N PRO A 104 36.78 1.28 3.37
CA PRO A 104 37.32 -0.06 3.58
C PRO A 104 36.32 -0.92 4.36
N THR A 105 36.32 -2.24 4.13
CA THR A 105 35.47 -3.21 4.85
C THR A 105 35.66 -3.18 6.38
N THR A 106 36.77 -2.60 6.87
CA THR A 106 37.06 -2.36 8.29
C THR A 106 36.29 -1.20 8.90
N ALA A 107 35.75 -0.27 8.08
CA ALA A 107 34.93 0.84 8.53
C ALA A 107 33.48 0.40 8.85
N PHE A 108 33.08 -0.80 8.42
CA PHE A 108 31.72 -1.31 8.60
C PHE A 108 31.58 -2.00 9.95
N LYS A 109 30.70 -1.46 10.79
CA LYS A 109 30.35 -2.08 12.06
C LYS A 109 29.40 -3.26 11.82
N PRO A 110 29.60 -4.43 12.45
CA PRO A 110 28.64 -5.52 12.33
C PRO A 110 27.29 -5.07 12.90
N TYR A 111 26.22 -5.23 12.11
CA TYR A 111 24.87 -4.84 12.52
C TYR A 111 24.46 -5.59 13.79
N ARG A 112 24.08 -4.83 14.82
CA ARG A 112 23.42 -5.36 16.02
C ARG A 112 22.26 -4.46 16.40
N ILE A 113 21.16 -5.07 16.79
CA ILE A 113 19.93 -4.36 17.19
C ILE A 113 20.12 -3.49 18.45
N THR A 114 21.11 -3.81 19.28
CA THR A 114 21.51 -3.06 20.47
C THR A 114 22.46 -1.90 20.16
N LEU A 115 23.06 -1.87 18.97
CA LEU A 115 23.98 -0.81 18.56
C LEU A 115 23.17 0.46 18.24
N THR A 116 23.62 1.60 18.73
CA THR A 116 23.01 2.89 18.35
C THR A 116 23.67 3.37 17.06
N LEU A 117 22.87 3.46 16.01
CA LEU A 117 23.28 3.92 14.68
C LEU A 117 22.89 5.39 14.46
N ALA A 118 23.79 6.18 13.86
CA ALA A 118 23.57 7.58 13.48
C ALA A 118 23.59 7.73 11.94
N GLU A 119 23.08 8.85 11.43
CA GLU A 119 23.09 9.16 9.99
C GLU A 119 24.53 9.16 9.46
N GLY A 120 24.78 8.48 8.33
CA GLY A 120 26.11 8.32 7.73
C GLY A 120 26.96 7.18 8.30
N GLU A 121 26.50 6.43 9.30
CA GLU A 121 27.22 5.27 9.82
C GLU A 121 27.21 4.09 8.84
N LEU A 122 28.32 3.35 8.81
CA LEU A 122 28.52 2.19 7.92
C LEU A 122 28.29 0.90 8.69
N VAL A 123 27.43 0.06 8.13
CA VAL A 123 26.93 -1.14 8.78
C VAL A 123 27.03 -2.33 7.85
N HIS A 124 27.62 -3.42 8.34
CA HIS A 124 27.62 -4.69 7.64
C HIS A 124 26.54 -5.62 8.20
N HIS A 125 25.61 -6.05 7.35
CA HIS A 125 24.57 -7.02 7.72
C HIS A 125 24.76 -8.34 6.97
N SER A 126 24.80 -9.47 7.68
CA SER A 126 25.07 -10.80 7.11
C SER A 126 24.18 -11.20 5.92
N LYS A 127 22.90 -10.81 5.94
CA LYS A 127 21.94 -11.07 4.85
C LYS A 127 21.95 -10.03 3.71
N PHE A 128 22.24 -8.76 4.01
CA PHE A 128 22.03 -7.65 3.09
C PHE A 128 23.34 -7.03 2.57
N GLY A 129 24.47 -7.41 3.15
CA GLY A 129 25.78 -6.88 2.85
C GLY A 129 26.03 -5.53 3.52
N ASP A 130 26.86 -4.74 2.86
CA ASP A 130 27.29 -3.42 3.31
C ASP A 130 26.21 -2.38 3.07
N GLY A 131 25.92 -1.58 4.09
CA GLY A 131 24.94 -0.52 4.04
C GLY A 131 25.43 0.73 4.76
N VAL A 132 24.87 1.87 4.36
CA VAL A 132 25.08 3.16 5.02
C VAL A 132 23.76 3.65 5.57
N VAL A 133 23.77 4.21 6.78
CA VAL A 133 22.57 4.79 7.38
C VAL A 133 22.22 6.06 6.62
N SER A 134 21.12 6.02 5.86
CA SER A 134 20.59 7.15 5.09
C SER A 134 19.94 8.18 6.02
N LYS A 135 19.08 7.72 6.94
CA LYS A 135 18.49 8.57 7.96
C LYS A 135 18.09 7.82 9.22
N VAL A 136 17.96 8.52 10.34
CA VAL A 136 17.33 7.99 11.56
C VAL A 136 15.83 8.33 11.53
N ILE A 137 14.97 7.31 11.53
CA ILE A 137 13.51 7.51 11.47
C ILE A 137 12.96 7.81 12.86
N ASP A 138 13.30 6.97 13.84
CA ASP A 138 12.84 7.05 15.23
C ASP A 138 13.96 6.60 16.18
N ARG A 139 13.77 6.76 17.49
CA ARG A 139 14.71 6.31 18.55
C ARG A 139 15.10 4.82 18.50
N GLY A 140 14.36 4.00 17.75
CA GLY A 140 14.59 2.57 17.61
C GLY A 140 14.61 2.10 16.15
N LYS A 141 14.50 3.02 15.18
CA LYS A 141 14.38 2.70 13.75
C LYS A 141 15.26 3.61 12.91
N VAL A 142 16.06 3.00 12.05
CA VAL A 142 16.93 3.68 11.10
C VAL A 142 16.67 3.18 9.69
N GLU A 143 16.87 4.02 8.71
CA GLU A 143 16.86 3.65 7.30
C GLU A 143 18.31 3.42 6.85
N ILE A 144 18.63 2.18 6.50
CA ILE A 144 19.94 1.81 5.98
C ILE A 144 19.78 1.57 4.49
N LEU A 145 20.54 2.30 3.70
CA LEU A 145 20.64 2.13 2.27
C LEU A 145 21.63 0.99 2.00
N PHE A 146 21.13 -0.07 1.36
CA PHE A 146 21.93 -1.22 0.90
C PHE A 146 21.97 -1.23 -0.63
N LYS A 147 22.79 -2.12 -1.21
CA LYS A 147 22.84 -2.38 -2.66
C LYS A 147 21.47 -2.67 -3.28
N ASP A 148 20.64 -3.41 -2.54
CA ASP A 148 19.30 -3.84 -2.95
C ASP A 148 18.24 -2.74 -2.77
N GLY A 149 18.60 -1.62 -2.14
CA GLY A 149 17.70 -0.51 -1.85
C GLY A 149 17.64 -0.15 -0.35
N PRO A 150 16.90 0.91 0.01
CA PRO A 150 16.73 1.34 1.39
C PRO A 150 15.89 0.34 2.19
N ARG A 151 16.37 -0.02 3.38
CA ARG A 151 15.68 -0.90 4.32
C ARG A 151 15.60 -0.25 5.69
N THR A 152 14.42 -0.29 6.29
CA THR A 152 14.25 0.10 7.68
C THR A 152 14.73 -1.00 8.61
N MET A 153 15.69 -0.67 9.46
CA MET A 153 16.32 -1.56 10.43
C MET A 153 16.12 -1.02 11.85
N ALA A 154 16.21 -1.89 12.85
CA ALA A 154 16.09 -1.50 14.25
C ALA A 154 17.46 -1.23 14.86
N HIS A 155 17.59 -0.19 15.67
CA HIS A 155 18.84 0.16 16.36
C HIS A 155 18.54 0.50 17.83
N GLY A 156 19.56 0.49 18.68
CA GLY A 156 19.47 0.98 20.06
C GLY A 156 18.38 0.31 20.90
N GLN A 157 17.93 -0.92 20.57
CA GLN A 157 16.93 -1.60 21.37
C GLN A 157 17.53 -1.96 22.73
N THR A 158 17.09 -1.26 23.76
CA THR A 158 17.33 -1.65 25.15
C THR A 158 16.44 -2.84 25.44
N LEU A 159 17.03 -4.03 25.57
CA LEU A 159 16.34 -5.18 26.17
C LEU A 159 16.04 -4.79 27.62
N GLN A 160 14.85 -4.24 27.88
CA GLN A 160 14.35 -4.10 29.24
C GLN A 160 14.11 -5.53 29.75
N GLY A 161 15.06 -6.00 30.56
CA GLY A 161 14.91 -7.20 31.38
C GLY A 161 14.08 -6.92 32.62
#